data_AF-A0A662KES2-F1
#
_entry.id   AF-A0A662KES2-F1
#
_cell.length_a   1.000
_cell.length_b   1.000
_cell.length_c   1.000
_cell.angle_alpha   90.00
_cell.angle_beta   90.00
_cell.angle_gamma   90.00
#
_symmetry.space_group_name_H-M   'P 1'
#
loop_
_entity.id
_entity.type
_entity.pdbx_description
1 polymer ?
#
loop_
_entity_poly.entity_id
_entity_poly.type
_entity_poly.pdbx_seq_one_letter_code
_entity_poly.pdbx_strand_id
1 'polypeptide(L)' 'MSAIIATYNRVDYLREALSSLFAQPLQGFETVDVDDGSTDSTRGK' A
#
# COMPACT_ATOMS: atom_id res chain seq x y z
N MET A 1 9.49 -7.42 9.86
CA MET A 1 8.42 -8.05 9.04
C MET A 1 8.31 -7.27 7.76
N SER A 2 7.98 -7.91 6.64
CA SER A 2 7.76 -7.20 5.37
C SER A 2 6.32 -7.44 4.92
N ALA A 3 5.60 -6.35 4.63
CA ALA A 3 4.26 -6.40 4.07
C ALA A 3 4.34 -6.00 2.58
N ILE A 4 3.89 -6.89 1.70
CA ILE A 4 3.95 -6.68 0.25
C ILE A 4 2.53 -6.43 -0.25
N ILE A 5 2.33 -5.33 -0.96
CA ILE A 5 1.03 -4.98 -1.54
C ILE A 5 1.19 -4.84 -3.05
N ALA A 6 0.59 -5.76 -3.80
CA ALA A 6 0.42 -5.63 -5.24
C ALA A 6 -0.87 -4.85 -5.53
N THR A 7 -0.79 -3.84 -6.38
CA THR A 7 -1.92 -2.94 -6.66
C THR A 7 -1.98 -2.53 -8.12
N TYR A 8 -3.20 -2.29 -8.59
CA TYR A 8 -3.50 -1.76 -9.92
C TYR A 8 -4.82 -0.99 -9.87
N ASN A 9 -4.79 0.29 -10.24
CA ASN A 9 -5.95 1.18 -10.31
C ASN A 9 -6.88 1.16 -9.08
N ARG A 10 -6.29 1.30 -7.89
CA ARG A 10 -6.96 1.10 -6.59
C ARG A 10 -6.52 2.13 -5.54
N VAL A 11 -6.39 3.39 -5.94
CA VAL A 11 -5.85 4.45 -5.07
C VAL A 11 -6.52 4.51 -3.69
N ASP A 12 -7.85 4.44 -3.62
CA ASP A 12 -8.58 4.58 -2.36
C ASP A 12 -8.36 3.38 -1.42
N TYR A 13 -8.45 2.15 -1.95
CA TYR A 13 -8.20 0.94 -1.17
C TYR A 13 -6.75 0.83 -0.72
N LEU A 14 -5.82 1.30 -1.55
CA LEU A 14 -4.42 1.28 -1.18
C LEU A 14 -4.13 2.23 -0.01
N ARG A 15 -4.74 3.42 -0.01
CA ARG A 15 -4.63 4.35 1.12
C ARG A 15 -5.20 3.73 2.40
N GLU A 16 -6.35 3.08 2.32
CA GLU A 16 -6.95 2.39 3.46
C GLU A 16 -6.07 1.24 3.98
N ALA A 17 -5.54 0.41 3.06
CA ALA A 17 -4.66 -0.70 3.41
C ALA A 17 -3.37 -0.22 4.10
N LEU A 18 -2.73 0.82 3.55
CA LEU A 18 -1.55 1.44 4.16
C LEU A 18 -1.89 2.03 5.54
N SER A 19 -3.00 2.76 5.67
CA SER A 19 -3.45 3.31 6.95
C SER A 19 -3.69 2.21 7.98
N SER A 20 -4.28 1.08 7.58
CA SER A 20 -4.51 -0.07 8.45
C SER A 20 -3.20 -0.74 8.88
N LEU A 21 -2.24 -0.88 7.97
CA LEU A 21 -0.91 -1.41 8.26
C LEU A 21 -0.15 -0.53 9.27
N PHE A 22 -0.11 0.79 9.05
CA PHE A 22 0.60 1.71 9.94
C PHE A 22 -0.07 1.88 11.31
N ALA A 23 -1.35 1.52 11.46
CA ALA A 23 -2.04 1.52 12.74
C ALA A 23 -1.73 0.29 13.62
N GLN A 24 -0.98 -0.69 13.11
CA GLN A 24 -0.70 -1.91 13.87
C GLN A 24 0.27 -1.68 15.04
N PRO A 25 0.07 -2.37 16.19
CA PRO A 25 1.00 -2.28 17.33
C PRO A 25 2.40 -2.81 17.02
N LEU A 26 2.53 -3.69 16.02
CA LEU A 26 3.79 -4.27 15.60
C LEU A 26 4.66 -3.18 14.96
N GLN A 27 5.84 -2.95 15.55
CA GLN A 27 6.81 -1.97 15.06
C GLN A 27 7.92 -2.64 14.23
N GLY A 28 8.65 -1.82 13.46
CA GLY A 28 9.83 -2.28 12.72
C GLY A 28 9.51 -3.20 11.54
N PHE A 29 8.38 -2.93 10.87
CA PHE A 29 8.08 -3.55 9.58
C PHE A 29 8.31 -2.57 8.43
N GLU A 30 8.55 -3.13 7.26
CA GLU A 30 8.65 -2.40 5.99
C GLU A 30 7.46 -2.73 5.11
N THR A 31 7.08 -1.78 4.25
CA THR A 31 6.05 -1.97 3.22
C THR A 31 6.69 -1.90 1.84
N VAL A 32 6.38 -2.89 1.00
CA VAL A 32 6.80 -2.92 -0.41
C VAL A 32 5.55 -2.85 -1.28
N ASP A 33 5.31 -1.67 -1.85
CA ASP A 33 4.22 -1.43 -2.80
C ASP A 33 4.67 -1.73 -4.23
N VAL A 34 4.00 -2.67 -4.89
CA VAL A 34 4.24 -3.05 -6.29
C VAL A 34 3.03 -2.60 -7.12
N ASP A 35 3.22 -1.49 -7.85
CA ASP A 35 2.22 -0.96 -8.77
C ASP A 35 2.36 -1.57 -10.17
N ASP A 36 1.36 -2.35 -10.60
CA ASP A 36 1.32 -3.05 -11.89
C ASP A 36 0.86 -2.16 -13.05
N GLY A 37 1.44 -0.97 -13.17
CA GLY A 37 1.18 -0.12 -14.32
C GLY A 37 -0.08 0.76 -14.20
N SER A 38 -0.50 1.13 -13.00
CA SER A 38 -1.72 1.92 -12.80
C SER A 38 -1.76 3.19 -13.65
N THR A 39 -2.95 3.46 -14.19
CA THR A 39 -3.29 4.61 -15.02
C THR A 39 -4.18 5.63 -14.29
N ASP A 40 -4.58 5.32 -13.06
CA ASP A 40 -5.24 6.25 -12.15
C ASP A 40 -4.23 6.96 -11.21
N SER A 41 -4.74 7.60 -10.15
CA SER A 41 -3.91 8.28 -9.17
C SER A 41 -3.08 7.36 -8.26
N THR A 42 -3.13 6.03 -8.42
CA THR A 42 -2.40 5.08 -7.56
C THR A 42 -0.90 5.35 -7.49
N ARG A 43 -0.26 5.85 -8.56
CA ARG A 43 1.17 6.22 -8.54
C ARG A 43 1.45 7.49 -7.73
N GLY A 44 0.51 8.42 -7.73
CA GLY A 44 0.56 9.63 -6.91
C GLY A 44 0.14 9.40 -5.46
N LYS A 45 -0.34 8.18 -5.17
CA LYS A 45 -1.00 7.76 -3.93
C LYS A 45 -2.02 8.80 -3.49
#